data_AF-A0A9X2SUZ9-F1
#
_entry.id   AF-A0A9X2SUZ9-F1
#
_cell.length_a   1.000
_cell.length_b   1.000
_cell.length_c   1.000
_cell.angle_alpha   90.00
_cell.angle_beta   90.00
_cell.angle_gamma   90.00
#
_symmetry.space_group_name_H-M   'P 1'
#
loop_
_entity.id
_entity.type
_entity.pdbx_description
1 polymer ?
#
loop_
_entity_poly.entity_id
_entity_poly.type
_entity_poly.pdbx_seq_one_letter_code
_entity_poly.pdbx_strand_id
1 'polypeptide(L)'
;MKAYLLDIPNRYNRFSKNLDVKTILCNKSWLIFNDSGDKELYIFQENGSLITSVNGSVINATWQYISANNSLVISFKEQSYMLHPSFKDDVIFALQQDGTERFVFMIEENQSNFFHPKSLKELTAYFENKERRSIEERQQEKRILLKQQETKQKERREFQIDQKRRRKEEEREEEILKSCNYYLKFGIIAGSIFVIYTVLFIIYYPPTHSLRSFIDMLFTFCSSILLFSIIAMIIDIRLRSRILRRYK
;
A
#
# COMPACT_ATOMS: atom_id res chain seq x y z
N MET A 1 35.92 -6.12 -27.11
CA MET A 1 34.51 -6.04 -26.71
C MET A 1 33.65 -5.75 -27.94
N LYS A 2 32.68 -6.62 -28.25
CA LYS A 2 31.70 -6.40 -29.33
C LYS A 2 30.47 -5.68 -28.77
N ALA A 3 29.92 -4.76 -29.55
CA ALA A 3 28.68 -4.06 -29.22
C ALA A 3 27.66 -4.28 -30.35
N TYR A 4 26.41 -4.49 -29.98
CA TYR A 4 25.34 -4.92 -30.88
C TYR A 4 24.25 -3.87 -30.98
N LEU A 5 23.76 -3.63 -32.20
CA LEU A 5 22.58 -2.80 -32.40
C LEU A 5 21.35 -3.63 -32.05
N LEU A 6 20.68 -3.24 -30.98
CA LEU A 6 19.45 -3.85 -30.52
C LEU A 6 18.51 -2.70 -30.16
N ASP A 7 17.38 -2.60 -30.85
CA ASP A 7 16.40 -1.50 -30.67
C ASP A 7 15.58 -1.64 -29.36
N ILE A 8 15.98 -2.59 -28.52
CA ILE A 8 15.20 -3.10 -27.42
C ILE A 8 15.57 -2.39 -26.11
N PRO A 9 16.85 -2.25 -25.69
CA PRO A 9 17.17 -1.61 -24.41
C PRO A 9 16.74 -0.13 -24.32
N ASN A 10 16.68 0.58 -25.45
CA ASN A 10 16.19 1.96 -25.50
C ASN A 10 14.68 2.09 -25.23
N ARG A 11 13.89 1.04 -25.51
CA ARG A 11 12.43 1.01 -25.28
C ARG A 11 12.05 0.62 -23.86
N TYR A 12 12.92 -0.14 -23.16
CA TYR A 12 12.61 -0.72 -21.85
C TYR A 12 13.46 -0.08 -20.77
N ASN A 13 12.83 0.83 -20.02
CA ASN A 13 13.31 1.31 -18.71
C ASN A 13 14.78 1.72 -18.71
N ARG A 14 15.01 3.02 -18.96
CA ARG A 14 16.25 3.70 -18.56
C ARG A 14 16.65 3.21 -17.17
N PHE A 15 17.81 2.55 -17.09
CA PHE A 15 18.46 2.16 -15.85
C PHE A 15 18.17 3.18 -14.76
N SER A 16 17.55 2.75 -13.66
CA SER A 16 17.22 3.66 -12.57
C SER A 16 18.53 4.26 -12.05
N LYS A 17 18.69 5.58 -12.16
CA LYS A 17 19.90 6.33 -11.78
C LYS A 17 20.40 6.09 -10.35
N ASN A 18 19.62 5.41 -9.51
CA ASN A 18 19.89 5.19 -8.09
C ASN A 18 20.66 3.91 -7.77
N LEU A 19 21.12 3.14 -8.77
CA LEU A 19 21.87 1.90 -8.53
C LEU A 19 23.38 2.18 -8.52
N ASP A 20 24.07 1.80 -7.45
CA ASP A 20 25.53 1.93 -7.36
C ASP A 20 26.22 0.94 -8.30
N VAL A 21 26.69 1.46 -9.43
CA VAL A 21 27.35 0.69 -10.50
C VAL A 21 28.56 -0.09 -9.97
N LYS A 22 29.26 0.42 -8.95
CA LYS A 22 30.37 -0.31 -8.33
C LYS A 22 29.88 -1.57 -7.64
N THR A 23 28.82 -1.47 -6.84
CA THR A 23 28.19 -2.61 -6.16
C THR A 23 27.61 -3.63 -7.15
N ILE A 24 27.14 -3.17 -8.32
CA ILE A 24 26.70 -4.08 -9.38
C ILE A 24 27.89 -4.85 -9.94
N LEU A 25 28.93 -4.14 -10.39
CA LEU A 25 30.01 -4.74 -11.17
C LEU A 25 31.01 -5.54 -10.34
N CYS A 26 31.40 -5.00 -9.18
CA CYS A 26 32.45 -5.57 -8.34
C CYS A 26 31.97 -6.86 -7.67
N ASN A 27 32.93 -7.72 -7.32
CA ASN A 27 32.69 -8.99 -6.62
C ASN A 27 31.83 -9.99 -7.40
N LYS A 28 31.68 -9.77 -8.71
CA LYS A 28 30.92 -10.62 -9.63
C LYS A 28 31.72 -10.91 -10.89
N SER A 29 31.45 -12.09 -11.45
CA SER A 29 31.97 -12.54 -12.74
C SER A 29 30.92 -12.31 -13.82
N TRP A 30 31.31 -11.65 -14.91
CA TRP A 30 30.42 -11.25 -15.99
C TRP A 30 30.80 -11.93 -17.29
N LEU A 31 29.92 -12.76 -17.82
CA LEU A 31 30.03 -13.31 -19.17
C LEU A 31 29.58 -12.26 -20.18
N ILE A 32 30.47 -11.89 -21.09
CA ILE A 32 30.15 -10.96 -22.17
C ILE A 32 29.49 -11.75 -23.30
N PHE A 33 28.29 -11.32 -23.68
CA PHE A 33 27.64 -11.88 -24.85
C PHE A 33 28.47 -11.59 -26.09
N ASN A 34 28.81 -12.65 -26.82
CA ASN A 34 29.34 -12.57 -28.16
C ASN A 34 28.64 -13.57 -29.08
N ASP A 35 28.55 -13.23 -30.35
CA ASP A 35 28.00 -14.04 -31.43
C ASP A 35 28.98 -15.11 -31.94
N SER A 36 30.19 -15.16 -31.37
CA SER A 36 31.23 -16.11 -31.72
C SER A 36 31.10 -17.45 -30.97
N GLY A 37 30.37 -17.46 -29.86
CA GLY A 37 30.23 -18.64 -28.99
C GLY A 37 31.42 -18.87 -28.05
N ASP A 38 32.37 -17.94 -28.02
CA ASP A 38 33.54 -18.00 -27.14
C ASP A 38 33.16 -17.61 -25.72
N LYS A 39 33.77 -18.24 -24.72
CA LYS A 39 33.59 -17.82 -23.33
C LYS A 39 34.46 -16.59 -23.07
N GLU A 40 33.83 -15.41 -23.12
CA GLU A 40 34.44 -14.13 -22.76
C GLU A 40 33.97 -13.72 -21.35
N LEU A 41 34.89 -13.67 -20.38
CA LEU A 41 34.60 -13.40 -18.97
C LEU A 41 35.32 -12.16 -18.47
N TYR A 42 34.61 -11.27 -17.77
CA TYR A 42 35.08 -9.99 -17.25
C TYR A 42 34.88 -9.96 -15.74
N ILE A 43 35.94 -9.65 -15.00
CA ILE A 43 35.95 -9.59 -13.53
C ILE A 43 36.41 -8.20 -13.10
N PHE A 44 35.47 -7.41 -12.58
CA PHE A 44 35.70 -6.04 -12.12
C PHE A 44 36.18 -6.05 -10.67
N GLN A 45 37.38 -5.52 -10.43
CA GLN A 45 37.97 -5.41 -9.09
C GLN A 45 37.69 -4.02 -8.50
N GLU A 46 37.49 -3.93 -7.19
CA GLU A 46 37.20 -2.67 -6.50
C GLU A 46 38.31 -1.61 -6.65
N ASN A 47 39.56 -2.07 -6.87
CA ASN A 47 40.73 -1.20 -7.08
C ASN A 47 40.80 -0.58 -8.49
N GLY A 48 39.81 -0.81 -9.36
CA GLY A 48 39.79 -0.32 -10.74
C GLY A 48 40.51 -1.21 -11.75
N SER A 49 41.00 -2.39 -11.34
CA SER A 49 41.54 -3.39 -12.28
C SER A 49 40.40 -4.19 -12.92
N LEU A 50 40.53 -4.50 -14.20
CA LEU A 50 39.63 -5.39 -14.94
C LEU A 50 40.44 -6.58 -15.45
N ILE A 51 40.03 -7.79 -15.08
CA ILE A 51 40.60 -9.02 -15.62
C ILE A 51 39.63 -9.54 -16.67
N THR A 52 40.09 -9.68 -17.91
CA THR A 52 39.31 -10.32 -18.98
C THR A 52 39.93 -11.66 -19.38
N SER A 53 39.10 -12.65 -19.64
CA SER A 53 39.52 -13.98 -20.08
C SER A 53 38.68 -14.40 -21.28
N VAL A 54 39.32 -14.67 -22.41
CA VAL A 54 38.69 -15.24 -23.62
C VAL A 54 39.22 -16.66 -23.79
N ASN A 55 38.35 -17.67 -23.59
CA ASN A 55 38.72 -19.09 -23.65
C ASN A 55 40.00 -19.45 -22.85
N GLY A 56 40.23 -18.77 -21.72
CA GLY A 56 41.38 -18.98 -20.83
C GLY A 56 42.59 -18.07 -21.10
N SER A 57 42.60 -17.29 -22.19
CA SER A 57 43.62 -16.27 -22.43
C SER A 57 43.30 -14.99 -21.66
N VAL A 58 44.20 -14.57 -20.77
CA VAL A 58 43.96 -13.45 -19.84
C VAL A 58 44.57 -12.16 -20.35
N ILE A 59 43.77 -11.09 -20.34
CA ILE A 59 44.20 -9.72 -20.63
C ILE A 59 43.87 -8.84 -19.42
N ASN A 60 44.88 -8.14 -18.91
CA ASN A 60 44.70 -7.14 -17.86
C ASN A 60 44.32 -5.80 -18.49
N ALA A 61 43.24 -5.21 -17.96
CA ALA A 61 42.69 -3.93 -18.32
C ALA A 61 42.37 -3.12 -17.06
N THR A 62 41.88 -1.90 -17.23
CA THR A 62 41.40 -1.07 -16.12
C THR A 62 39.99 -0.58 -16.38
N TRP A 63 39.27 -0.25 -15.32
CA TRP A 63 37.94 0.33 -15.40
C TRP A 63 37.77 1.45 -14.38
N GLN A 64 36.94 2.43 -14.72
CA GLN A 64 36.61 3.53 -13.84
C GLN A 64 35.16 3.95 -14.04
N TYR A 65 34.44 4.17 -12.94
CA TYR A 65 33.13 4.80 -12.99
C TYR A 65 33.27 6.32 -12.82
N ILE A 66 32.75 7.07 -13.78
CA ILE A 66 32.71 8.53 -13.82
C ILE A 66 31.29 8.98 -13.50
N SER A 67 31.07 9.39 -12.26
CA SER A 67 29.76 9.85 -11.77
C SER A 67 29.25 11.11 -12.49
N ALA A 68 30.15 12.01 -12.91
CA ALA A 68 29.79 13.26 -13.58
C ALA A 68 28.98 13.05 -14.87
N ASN A 69 29.21 11.94 -15.58
CA ASN A 69 28.48 11.58 -16.81
C ASN A 69 27.74 10.24 -16.68
N ASN A 70 27.66 9.66 -15.48
CA ASN A 70 27.15 8.30 -15.26
C ASN A 70 27.70 7.28 -16.26
N SER A 71 29.02 7.30 -16.47
CA SER A 71 29.67 6.45 -17.45
C SER A 71 30.68 5.50 -16.79
N LEU A 72 30.80 4.32 -17.37
CA LEU A 72 31.83 3.34 -17.11
C LEU A 72 32.86 3.46 -18.23
N VAL A 73 34.10 3.77 -17.88
CA VAL A 73 35.22 3.71 -18.81
C VAL A 73 35.94 2.39 -18.61
N ILE A 74 36.16 1.66 -19.69
CA ILE A 74 36.99 0.45 -19.71
C ILE A 74 38.17 0.71 -20.63
N SER A 75 39.38 0.60 -20.09
CA SER A 75 40.62 0.88 -20.80
C SER A 75 41.46 -0.38 -20.96
N PHE A 76 41.58 -0.83 -22.22
CA PHE A 76 42.50 -1.85 -22.66
C PHE A 76 43.82 -1.20 -23.12
N LYS A 77 44.86 -2.01 -23.38
CA LYS A 77 46.18 -1.52 -23.82
C LYS A 77 46.13 -0.64 -25.08
N GLU A 78 45.23 -0.94 -26.01
CA GLU A 78 45.17 -0.27 -27.33
C GLU A 78 43.98 0.69 -27.47
N GLN A 79 42.92 0.49 -26.69
CA GLN A 79 41.65 1.21 -26.87
C GLN A 79 40.90 1.34 -25.56
N SER A 80 40.11 2.41 -25.44
CA SER A 80 39.21 2.64 -24.32
C SER A 80 37.78 2.82 -24.80
N TYR A 81 36.84 2.33 -24.02
CA TYR A 81 35.41 2.42 -24.30
C TYR A 81 34.72 3.19 -23.18
N MET A 82 33.90 4.18 -23.55
CA MET A 82 32.97 4.82 -22.63
C MET A 82 31.59 4.19 -22.80
N LEU A 83 31.02 3.74 -21.70
CA LEU A 83 29.81 2.93 -21.65
C LEU A 83 28.83 3.52 -20.64
N HIS A 84 27.56 3.60 -20.99
CA HIS A 84 26.50 4.06 -20.10
C HIS A 84 25.64 2.88 -19.64
N PRO A 85 25.43 2.69 -18.32
CA PRO A 85 24.42 1.76 -17.81
C PRO A 85 23.05 2.06 -18.44
N SER A 86 22.51 1.10 -19.18
CA SER A 86 21.25 1.28 -19.91
C SER A 86 20.12 0.42 -19.34
N PHE A 87 20.42 -0.83 -18.99
CA PHE A 87 19.43 -1.76 -18.45
C PHE A 87 20.08 -2.75 -17.48
N LYS A 88 19.42 -3.08 -16.37
CA LYS A 88 19.83 -4.14 -15.44
C LYS A 88 18.61 -4.90 -14.94
N ASP A 89 18.73 -6.21 -14.92
CA ASP A 89 17.84 -7.10 -14.17
C ASP A 89 18.62 -8.20 -13.45
N ASP A 90 17.95 -9.23 -12.96
CA ASP A 90 18.59 -10.32 -12.22
C ASP A 90 19.58 -11.15 -13.04
N VAL A 91 19.52 -11.08 -14.38
CA VAL A 91 20.30 -11.93 -15.29
C VAL A 91 21.28 -11.11 -16.13
N ILE A 92 20.80 -10.07 -16.81
CA ILE A 92 21.50 -9.27 -17.80
C ILE A 92 21.78 -7.88 -17.26
N PHE A 93 23.01 -7.41 -17.50
CA PHE A 93 23.40 -6.02 -17.41
C PHE A 93 23.80 -5.51 -18.79
N ALA A 94 23.09 -4.51 -19.31
CA ALA A 94 23.36 -3.91 -20.61
C ALA A 94 23.97 -2.52 -20.46
N LEU A 95 25.04 -2.30 -21.22
CA LEU A 95 25.80 -1.06 -21.27
C LEU A 95 25.76 -0.51 -22.70
N GLN A 96 25.32 0.73 -22.87
CA GLN A 96 25.33 1.41 -24.17
C GLN A 96 26.69 2.03 -24.42
N GLN A 97 27.26 1.86 -25.62
CA GLN A 97 28.46 2.57 -26.01
C GLN A 97 28.15 4.05 -26.29
N ASP A 98 28.91 4.94 -25.65
CA ASP A 98 28.71 6.38 -25.70
C ASP A 98 28.69 6.90 -27.15
N GLY A 99 27.75 7.82 -27.42
CA GLY A 99 27.50 8.35 -28.75
C GLY A 99 26.93 7.38 -29.78
N THR A 100 26.53 6.16 -29.40
CA THR A 100 25.99 5.14 -30.31
C THR A 100 24.73 4.47 -29.76
N GLU A 101 23.99 3.76 -30.62
CA GLU A 101 22.87 2.88 -30.21
C GLU A 101 23.31 1.42 -30.04
N ARG A 102 24.61 1.18 -29.85
CA ARG A 102 25.14 -0.17 -29.69
C ARG A 102 25.27 -0.52 -28.21
N PHE A 103 24.89 -1.74 -27.88
CA PHE A 103 24.88 -2.25 -26.51
C PHE A 103 25.84 -3.42 -26.34
N VAL A 104 26.49 -3.44 -25.20
CA VAL A 104 27.24 -4.57 -24.67
C VAL A 104 26.36 -5.23 -23.62
N PHE A 105 26.17 -6.54 -23.76
CA PHE A 105 25.36 -7.33 -22.84
C PHE A 105 26.26 -8.21 -22.00
N MET A 106 26.05 -8.16 -20.70
CA MET A 106 26.80 -8.91 -19.70
C MET A 106 25.83 -9.77 -18.91
N ILE A 107 26.12 -11.06 -18.79
CA ILE A 107 25.33 -12.02 -18.02
C ILE A 107 26.14 -12.40 -16.79
N GLU A 108 25.53 -12.38 -15.61
CA GLU A 108 26.21 -12.81 -14.40
C GLU A 108 26.54 -14.32 -14.48
N GLU A 109 27.78 -14.72 -14.21
CA GLU A 109 28.25 -16.09 -14.43
C GLU A 109 27.45 -17.11 -13.60
N ASN A 110 26.95 -16.74 -12.42
CA ASN A 110 26.07 -17.60 -11.62
C ASN A 110 24.71 -17.91 -12.30
N GLN A 111 24.24 -17.05 -13.21
CA GLN A 111 23.02 -17.25 -13.99
C GLN A 111 23.27 -18.00 -15.30
N SER A 112 24.52 -18.31 -15.63
CA SER A 112 24.88 -18.92 -16.93
C SER A 112 24.22 -20.27 -17.16
N ASN A 113 23.93 -21.02 -16.08
CA ASN A 113 23.24 -22.32 -16.16
C ASN A 113 21.79 -22.18 -16.63
N PHE A 114 21.17 -21.02 -16.40
CA PHE A 114 19.78 -20.75 -16.76
C PHE A 114 19.67 -19.98 -18.08
N PHE A 115 20.64 -19.11 -18.36
CA PHE A 115 20.61 -18.25 -19.53
C PHE A 115 22.03 -18.00 -20.06
N HIS A 116 22.32 -18.59 -21.23
CA HIS A 116 23.55 -18.37 -21.98
C HIS A 116 23.22 -18.24 -23.46
N PRO A 117 22.80 -17.04 -23.92
CA PRO A 117 22.32 -16.86 -25.28
C PRO A 117 23.47 -17.05 -26.27
N LYS A 118 23.27 -17.91 -27.28
CA LYS A 118 24.26 -18.19 -28.33
C LYS A 118 24.10 -17.30 -29.56
N SER A 119 22.99 -16.59 -29.64
CA SER A 119 22.65 -15.75 -30.78
C SER A 119 21.90 -14.49 -30.36
N LEU A 120 21.99 -13.45 -31.19
CA LEU A 120 21.18 -12.23 -31.02
C LEU A 120 19.68 -12.53 -30.99
N LYS A 121 19.23 -13.55 -31.72
CA LYS A 121 17.81 -13.96 -31.75
C LYS A 121 17.33 -14.44 -30.39
N GLU A 122 18.14 -15.24 -29.68
CA GLU A 122 17.81 -15.70 -28.32
C GLU A 122 17.79 -14.54 -27.32
N LEU A 123 18.75 -13.61 -27.44
CA LEU A 123 18.80 -12.41 -26.63
C LEU A 123 17.58 -11.51 -26.88
N THR A 124 17.19 -11.30 -28.15
CA THR A 124 15.96 -10.58 -28.51
C THR A 124 14.72 -11.23 -27.90
N ALA A 125 14.59 -12.55 -28.06
CA ALA A 125 13.44 -13.29 -27.54
C ALA A 125 13.32 -13.20 -26.01
N TYR A 126 14.45 -13.12 -25.29
CA TYR A 126 14.46 -12.89 -23.84
C TYR A 126 13.77 -11.58 -23.49
N PHE A 127 14.17 -10.48 -24.14
CA PHE A 127 13.62 -9.16 -23.87
C PHE A 127 12.15 -9.03 -24.31
N GLU A 128 11.78 -9.58 -25.47
CA GLU A 128 10.39 -9.59 -25.94
C GLU A 128 9.46 -10.34 -24.96
N ASN A 129 9.91 -11.48 -24.44
CA ASN A 129 9.15 -12.24 -23.44
C ASN A 129 9.01 -11.45 -22.13
N LYS A 130 10.07 -10.73 -21.74
CA LYS A 130 10.05 -9.91 -20.54
C LYS A 130 9.09 -8.72 -20.67
N GLU A 131 9.07 -8.06 -21.83
CA GLU A 131 8.10 -7.02 -22.13
C GLU A 131 6.67 -7.56 -22.03
N ARG A 132 6.40 -8.69 -22.68
CA ARG A 132 5.07 -9.29 -22.71
C ARG A 132 4.54 -9.52 -21.30
N ARG A 133 5.36 -10.12 -20.43
CA ARG A 133 5.00 -10.33 -19.01
C ARG A 133 4.73 -9.01 -18.30
N SER A 134 5.57 -8.00 -18.49
CA SER A 134 5.39 -6.68 -17.87
C SER A 134 4.10 -5.99 -18.34
N ILE A 135 3.70 -6.16 -19.60
CA ILE A 135 2.43 -5.65 -20.12
C ILE A 135 1.26 -6.40 -19.50
N GLU A 136 1.33 -7.73 -19.43
CA GLU A 136 0.31 -8.59 -18.81
C GLU A 136 0.10 -8.25 -17.33
N GLU A 137 1.19 -8.10 -16.56
CA GLU A 137 1.17 -7.69 -15.15
C GLU A 137 0.51 -6.33 -14.97
N ARG A 138 0.91 -5.31 -15.77
CA ARG A 138 0.29 -3.98 -15.74
C ARG A 138 -1.20 -4.02 -16.08
N GLN A 139 -1.61 -4.86 -17.02
CA GLN A 139 -3.03 -5.05 -17.34
C GLN A 139 -3.78 -5.73 -16.20
N GLN A 140 -3.17 -6.72 -15.55
CA GLN A 140 -3.74 -7.42 -14.42
C GLN A 140 -3.90 -6.49 -13.20
N GLU A 141 -2.90 -5.68 -12.88
CA GLU A 141 -2.97 -4.67 -11.81
C GLU A 141 -4.09 -3.67 -12.07
N LYS A 142 -4.21 -3.15 -13.30
CA LYS A 142 -5.32 -2.26 -13.69
C LYS A 142 -6.68 -2.92 -13.49
N ARG A 143 -6.83 -4.19 -13.85
CA ARG A 143 -8.08 -4.95 -13.65
C ARG A 143 -8.40 -5.13 -12.17
N ILE A 144 -7.39 -5.42 -11.33
CA ILE A 144 -7.56 -5.55 -9.88
C ILE A 144 -7.98 -4.22 -9.27
N LEU A 145 -7.32 -3.12 -9.64
CA LEU A 145 -7.65 -1.78 -9.17
C LEU A 145 -9.08 -1.38 -9.54
N LEU A 146 -9.49 -1.64 -10.78
CA LEU A 146 -10.84 -1.35 -11.24
C LEU A 146 -11.89 -2.15 -10.44
N LYS A 147 -11.67 -3.45 -10.26
CA LYS A 147 -12.55 -4.29 -9.43
C LYS A 147 -12.65 -3.77 -7.99
N GLN A 148 -11.54 -3.38 -7.37
CA GLN A 148 -11.55 -2.80 -6.03
C GLN A 148 -12.33 -1.49 -5.97
N GLN A 149 -12.21 -0.62 -6.98
CA GLN A 149 -12.99 0.60 -7.07
C GLN A 149 -14.49 0.31 -7.22
N GLU A 150 -14.86 -0.64 -8.06
CA GLU A 150 -16.25 -1.08 -8.25
C GLU A 150 -16.84 -1.64 -6.95
N THR A 151 -16.10 -2.50 -6.24
CA THR A 151 -16.51 -3.04 -4.94
C THR A 151 -16.72 -1.93 -3.92
N LYS A 152 -15.75 -1.01 -3.77
CA LYS A 152 -15.88 0.14 -2.86
C LYS A 152 -17.07 1.04 -3.22
N GLN A 153 -17.34 1.25 -4.51
CA GLN A 153 -18.51 2.01 -4.95
C GLN A 153 -19.82 1.26 -4.65
N LYS A 154 -19.84 -0.07 -4.79
CA LYS A 154 -21.01 -0.89 -4.47
C LYS A 154 -21.29 -0.86 -2.96
N GLU A 155 -20.27 -1.05 -2.11
CA GLU A 155 -20.37 -0.95 -0.66
C GLU A 155 -20.87 0.44 -0.21
N ARG A 156 -20.34 1.53 -0.80
CA ARG A 156 -20.83 2.88 -0.54
C ARG A 156 -22.30 3.06 -0.92
N ARG A 157 -22.72 2.52 -2.07
CA ARG A 157 -24.12 2.56 -2.51
C ARG A 157 -25.03 1.77 -1.57
N GLU A 158 -24.63 0.56 -1.19
CA GLU A 158 -25.36 -0.28 -0.25
C GLU A 158 -25.47 0.39 1.13
N PHE A 159 -24.38 0.96 1.64
CA PHE A 159 -24.39 1.72 2.88
C PHE A 159 -25.33 2.94 2.82
N GLN A 160 -25.32 3.70 1.72
CA GLN A 160 -26.26 4.82 1.55
C GLN A 160 -27.72 4.36 1.49
N ILE A 161 -28.00 3.23 0.83
CA ILE A 161 -29.35 2.65 0.77
C ILE A 161 -29.79 2.21 2.17
N ASP A 162 -28.93 1.52 2.91
CA ASP A 162 -29.21 1.07 4.27
C ASP A 162 -29.47 2.24 5.23
N GLN A 163 -28.63 3.28 5.17
CA GLN A 163 -28.84 4.53 5.92
C GLN A 163 -30.18 5.20 5.61
N LYS A 164 -30.57 5.27 4.33
CA LYS A 164 -31.89 5.79 3.93
C LYS A 164 -33.04 4.93 4.45
N ARG A 165 -32.90 3.60 4.48
CA ARG A 165 -33.91 2.69 5.05
C ARG A 165 -34.07 2.92 6.54
N ARG A 166 -32.97 3.01 7.29
CA ARG A 166 -32.99 3.28 8.75
C ARG A 166 -33.66 4.62 9.06
N ARG A 167 -33.32 5.70 8.34
CA ARG A 167 -33.99 7.01 8.52
C ARG A 167 -35.49 6.93 8.27
N LYS A 168 -35.93 6.25 7.21
CA LYS A 168 -37.36 6.03 6.95
C LYS A 168 -38.06 5.16 8.00
N GLU A 169 -37.34 4.25 8.64
CA GLU A 169 -37.85 3.46 9.76
C GLU A 169 -37.99 4.34 11.01
N GLU A 170 -36.98 5.13 11.34
CA GLU A 170 -37.01 6.09 12.46
C GLU A 170 -38.14 7.12 12.28
N GLU A 171 -38.30 7.71 11.09
CA GLU A 171 -39.39 8.64 10.76
C GLU A 171 -40.76 7.98 10.98
N ARG A 172 -40.94 6.73 10.53
CA ARG A 172 -42.19 5.96 10.77
C ARG A 172 -42.42 5.68 12.26
N GLU A 173 -41.37 5.33 13.00
CA GLU A 173 -41.48 5.12 14.45
C GLU A 173 -41.90 6.40 15.16
N GLU A 174 -41.29 7.54 14.81
CA GLU A 174 -41.65 8.86 15.38
C GLU A 174 -43.10 9.25 15.06
N GLU A 175 -43.55 9.02 13.83
CA GLU A 175 -44.95 9.25 13.43
C GLU A 175 -45.92 8.40 14.26
N ILE A 176 -45.62 7.11 14.48
CA ILE A 176 -46.44 6.22 15.32
C ILE A 176 -46.48 6.73 16.77
N LEU A 177 -45.33 7.10 17.34
CA LEU A 177 -45.25 7.61 18.71
C LEU A 177 -46.05 8.91 18.86
N LYS A 178 -45.95 9.82 17.90
CA LYS A 178 -46.72 11.07 17.87
C LYS A 178 -48.22 10.79 17.77
N SER A 179 -48.63 9.93 16.86
CA SER A 179 -50.04 9.52 16.68
C SER A 179 -50.65 8.90 17.94
N CYS A 180 -49.86 8.12 18.69
CA CYS A 180 -50.30 7.49 19.93
C CYS A 180 -50.30 8.42 21.15
N ASN A 181 -49.99 9.71 20.98
CA ASN A 181 -49.73 10.67 22.05
C ASN A 181 -48.71 10.13 23.07
N TYR A 182 -47.66 9.44 22.59
CA TYR A 182 -46.66 8.77 23.42
C TYR A 182 -46.06 9.70 24.47
N TYR A 183 -45.54 10.84 24.03
CA TYR A 183 -44.85 11.80 24.89
C TYR A 183 -45.75 12.33 26.01
N LEU A 184 -47.05 12.51 25.74
CA LEU A 184 -48.02 12.89 26.75
C LEU A 184 -48.22 11.77 27.78
N LYS A 185 -48.39 10.52 27.33
CA LYS A 185 -48.55 9.36 28.23
C LYS A 185 -47.31 9.12 29.08
N PHE A 186 -46.13 9.18 28.48
CA PHE A 186 -44.86 9.08 29.19
C PHE A 186 -44.71 10.21 30.21
N GLY A 187 -45.00 11.45 29.81
CA GLY A 187 -44.93 12.62 30.70
C GLY A 187 -45.85 12.51 31.92
N ILE A 188 -47.08 12.01 31.75
CA ILE A 188 -48.01 11.77 32.86
C ILE A 188 -47.46 10.71 33.83
N ILE A 189 -46.95 9.58 33.31
CA ILE A 189 -46.42 8.49 34.14
C ILE A 189 -45.14 8.92 34.85
N ALA A 190 -44.15 9.45 34.13
CA ALA A 190 -42.89 9.89 34.73
C ALA A 190 -43.10 11.07 35.68
N GLY A 191 -43.94 12.04 35.30
CA GLY A 191 -44.26 13.21 36.11
C GLY A 191 -44.99 12.85 37.41
N SER A 192 -45.97 11.94 37.36
CA SER A 192 -46.66 11.48 38.58
C SER A 192 -45.71 10.77 39.56
N ILE A 193 -44.80 9.92 39.06
CA ILE A 193 -43.77 9.28 39.90
C ILE A 193 -42.83 10.33 40.49
N PHE A 194 -42.42 11.33 39.72
CA PHE A 194 -41.55 12.42 40.20
C PHE A 194 -42.21 13.21 41.33
N VAL A 195 -43.49 13.57 41.20
CA VAL A 195 -44.25 14.29 42.24
C VAL A 195 -44.39 13.45 43.52
N ILE A 196 -44.67 12.16 43.39
CA ILE A 196 -44.74 11.27 44.56
C ILE A 196 -43.39 11.23 45.27
N TYR A 197 -42.30 11.11 44.50
CA TYR A 197 -40.94 11.11 45.03
C TYR A 197 -40.59 12.43 45.74
N THR A 198 -40.91 13.59 45.17
CA THR A 198 -40.61 14.88 45.82
C THR A 198 -41.38 15.06 47.12
N VAL A 199 -42.64 14.64 47.17
CA VAL A 199 -43.45 14.67 48.40
C VAL A 199 -42.86 13.75 49.47
N LEU A 200 -42.51 12.51 49.12
CA LEU A 200 -41.89 11.57 50.06
C LEU A 200 -40.55 12.08 50.59
N PHE A 201 -39.76 12.72 49.73
CA PHE A 201 -38.47 13.30 50.12
C PHE A 201 -38.65 14.42 51.17
N ILE A 202 -39.62 15.32 50.96
CA ILE A 202 -39.94 16.42 51.91
C ILE A 202 -40.40 15.86 53.26
N ILE A 203 -41.21 14.80 53.27
CA ILE A 203 -41.69 14.18 54.51
C ILE A 203 -40.53 13.53 55.28
N TYR A 204 -39.63 12.85 54.59
CA TYR A 204 -38.55 12.09 55.22
C TYR A 204 -37.38 12.97 55.68
N TYR A 205 -37.13 14.11 55.01
CA TYR A 205 -36.07 15.06 55.36
C TYR A 205 -36.65 16.43 55.74
N PRO A 206 -37.16 16.61 56.97
CA PRO A 206 -37.62 17.91 57.45
C PRO A 206 -36.45 18.92 57.54
N PRO A 207 -36.73 20.23 57.50
CA PRO A 207 -35.68 21.27 57.51
C PRO A 207 -34.75 21.13 58.72
N THR A 208 -33.45 21.09 58.47
CA THR A 208 -32.42 21.03 59.52
C THR A 208 -31.63 22.33 59.57
N HIS A 209 -31.23 22.76 60.77
CA HIS A 209 -30.48 24.03 60.95
C HIS A 209 -28.95 23.86 60.85
N SER A 210 -28.44 22.62 60.73
CA SER A 210 -26.99 22.35 60.72
C SER A 210 -26.45 22.17 59.28
N LEU A 211 -25.32 22.81 58.98
CA LEU A 211 -24.72 22.80 57.64
C LEU A 211 -24.28 21.39 57.19
N ARG A 212 -23.87 20.53 58.13
CA ARG A 212 -23.47 19.15 57.82
C ARG A 212 -24.67 18.29 57.40
N SER A 213 -25.77 18.34 58.15
CA SER A 213 -27.00 17.62 57.80
C SER A 213 -27.59 18.09 56.48
N PHE A 214 -27.43 19.37 56.14
CA PHE A 214 -27.83 19.92 54.85
C PHE A 214 -27.01 19.34 53.68
N ILE A 215 -25.69 19.18 53.83
CA ILE A 215 -24.83 18.56 52.81
C ILE A 215 -25.20 17.09 52.59
N ASP A 216 -25.42 16.33 53.67
CA ASP A 216 -25.80 14.90 53.58
C ASP A 216 -27.18 14.72 52.91
N MET A 217 -28.12 15.63 53.20
CA MET A 217 -29.43 15.68 52.54
C MET A 217 -29.30 15.92 51.03
N LEU A 218 -28.49 16.90 50.61
CA LEU A 218 -28.26 17.20 49.19
C LEU A 218 -27.62 16.01 48.45
N PHE A 219 -26.62 15.36 49.06
CA PHE A 219 -25.98 14.19 48.46
C PHE A 219 -26.99 13.05 48.25
N THR A 220 -27.85 12.81 49.25
CA THR A 220 -28.90 11.80 49.16
C THR A 220 -29.90 12.13 48.06
N PHE A 221 -30.35 13.39 47.97
CA PHE A 221 -31.26 13.86 46.92
C PHE A 221 -30.69 13.69 45.51
N CYS A 222 -29.42 14.04 45.30
CA CYS A 222 -28.74 13.86 44.02
C CYS A 222 -28.63 12.38 43.64
N SER A 223 -28.29 11.51 44.60
CA SER A 223 -28.19 10.06 44.37
C SER A 223 -29.54 9.45 43.96
N SER A 224 -30.64 9.88 44.57
CA SER A 224 -31.98 9.39 44.24
C SER A 224 -32.54 9.99 42.94
N ILE A 225 -32.13 11.20 42.53
CA ILE A 225 -32.41 11.71 41.19
C ILE A 225 -31.78 10.81 40.12
N LEU A 226 -30.53 10.37 40.30
CA LEU A 226 -29.89 9.45 39.36
C LEU A 226 -30.65 8.12 39.26
N LEU A 227 -31.12 7.57 40.39
CA LEU A 227 -31.97 6.38 40.40
C LEU A 227 -33.31 6.62 39.68
N PHE A 228 -33.93 7.79 39.87
CA PHE A 228 -35.15 8.15 39.15
C PHE A 228 -34.91 8.26 37.64
N SER A 229 -33.80 8.86 37.21
CA SER A 229 -33.42 8.93 35.78
C SER A 229 -33.30 7.53 35.17
N ILE A 230 -32.72 6.57 35.90
CA ILE A 230 -32.65 5.17 35.45
C ILE A 230 -34.05 4.55 35.35
N ILE A 231 -34.91 4.76 36.34
CA ILE A 231 -36.29 4.25 36.33
C ILE A 231 -37.09 4.84 35.16
N ALA A 232 -36.99 6.16 34.93
CA ALA A 232 -37.64 6.85 33.82
C ALA A 232 -37.16 6.30 32.46
N MET A 233 -35.85 6.05 32.31
CA MET A 233 -35.27 5.42 31.11
C MET A 233 -35.83 4.00 30.88
N ILE A 234 -35.98 3.19 31.93
CA ILE A 234 -36.57 1.85 31.83
C ILE A 234 -38.04 1.93 31.41
N ILE A 235 -38.79 2.87 31.95
CA ILE A 235 -40.20 3.11 31.59
C ILE A 235 -40.31 3.53 30.13
N ASP A 236 -39.45 4.45 29.66
CA ASP A 236 -39.39 4.91 28.27
C ASP A 236 -39.18 3.73 27.32
N ILE A 237 -38.12 2.93 27.55
CA ILE A 237 -37.79 1.75 26.73
C ILE A 237 -38.96 0.76 26.69
N ARG A 238 -39.59 0.46 27.83
CA ARG A 238 -40.71 -0.50 27.88
C ARG A 238 -41.98 0.03 27.22
N LEU A 239 -42.30 1.31 27.41
CA LEU A 239 -43.50 1.91 26.84
C LEU A 239 -43.35 2.08 25.33
N ARG A 240 -42.22 2.61 24.87
CA ARG A 240 -41.87 2.74 23.44
C ARG A 240 -41.89 1.37 22.76
N SER A 241 -41.22 0.37 23.32
CA SER A 241 -41.17 -0.98 22.72
C SER A 241 -42.52 -1.70 22.71
N ARG A 242 -43.44 -1.42 23.64
CA ARG A 242 -44.82 -1.95 23.60
C ARG A 242 -45.65 -1.32 22.50
N ILE A 243 -45.55 0.00 22.32
CA ILE A 243 -46.29 0.72 21.28
C ILE A 243 -45.79 0.30 19.91
N LEU A 244 -44.48 0.33 19.67
CA LEU A 244 -43.91 -0.06 18.38
C LEU A 244 -44.23 -1.51 18.00
N ARG A 245 -44.26 -2.45 18.97
CA ARG A 245 -44.67 -3.85 18.72
C ARG A 245 -46.13 -4.03 18.30
N ARG A 246 -47.02 -3.08 18.60
CA ARG A 246 -48.44 -3.18 18.19
C ARG A 246 -48.69 -2.71 16.76
N TYR A 247 -47.75 -1.98 16.17
CA TYR A 247 -47.87 -1.33 14.86
C TYR A 247 -46.83 -1.81 13.84
N LYS A 248 -46.02 -2.81 14.20
CA LYS A 248 -45.06 -3.49 13.34
C LYS A 248 -45.68 -4.78 12.81
#